data_AF-A0AAV6FIE7-F1
#
_entry.id   AF-A0AAV6FIE7-F1
#
_cell.length_a   1.000
_cell.length_b   1.000
_cell.length_c   1.000
_cell.angle_alpha   90.00
_cell.angle_beta   90.00
_cell.angle_gamma   90.00
#
_symmetry.space_group_name_H-M   'P 1'
#
loop_
_entity.id
_entity.type
_entity.pdbx_description
1 polymer ?
#
loop_
_entity_poly.entity_id
_entity_poly.type
_entity_poly.pdbx_seq_one_letter_code
_entity_poly.pdbx_strand_id
1 'polypeptide(L)'
;MMPPLCGVPPPPPPGGLLGSPTHHQLPFGLRPKKEFKPETSMKRLNWSKIRPQEMSESCFWIVANEGRYENPDLFARLANTFSSNRPGKKNEEGMEQKKPSIKKRIKELKVLDPKIAQNLSIFLGSFRMPYEEIRRIILEVDEEQLSEPMIQNLVKHLPEQEQLNALAQYKSDYDSLSEPEQFGVVMSSVKRLKPRLNSMLFKLQFEEQVCNLRPDILAVNSACDEVRKSKSFSRLLELVLLLGNYMNAGSRNAKSYGYDLSSLCKLKDTKSADQKSTLLHFLAEVCEERYPEVLHFVDDLQHVDRASRVSAENLEKSLRQMERQLQQLDRDLQTFSSPQDQQDLFTIKMTISLHTHSTLPHPI
;
A
#
# COMPACT_ATOMS: atom_id res chain seq x y z
N MET A 1 56.70 -11.71 27.18
CA MET A 1 56.08 -10.69 26.31
C MET A 1 54.66 -10.45 26.80
N MET A 2 54.42 -9.31 27.44
CA MET A 2 53.09 -8.89 27.91
C MET A 2 52.42 -8.02 26.85
N PRO A 3 51.11 -8.14 26.62
CA PRO A 3 50.39 -7.32 25.64
C PRO A 3 50.08 -5.91 26.21
N PRO A 4 49.99 -4.87 25.36
CA PRO A 4 49.70 -3.50 25.81
C PRO A 4 48.22 -3.31 26.21
N LEU A 5 48.01 -2.58 27.30
CA LEU A 5 46.71 -2.17 27.85
C LEU A 5 45.92 -1.26 26.90
N CYS A 6 44.66 -1.62 26.64
CA CYS A 6 43.68 -0.78 25.94
C CYS A 6 43.33 0.47 26.77
N GLY A 7 43.42 1.64 26.15
CA GLY A 7 43.11 2.94 26.76
C GLY A 7 41.61 3.18 26.98
N VAL A 8 41.28 3.68 28.16
CA VAL A 8 39.97 4.18 28.57
C VAL A 8 39.75 5.60 28.00
N PRO A 9 38.56 5.95 27.48
CA PRO A 9 38.29 7.32 27.02
C PRO A 9 38.14 8.30 28.20
N PRO A 10 38.46 9.61 28.01
CA PRO A 10 38.44 10.59 29.08
C PRO A 10 37.00 10.99 29.48
N PRO A 11 36.77 11.41 30.74
CA PRO A 11 35.45 11.82 31.23
C PRO A 11 35.03 13.21 30.69
N PRO A 12 33.72 13.48 30.57
CA PRO A 12 33.22 14.76 30.06
C PRO A 12 33.37 15.89 31.11
N PRO A 13 33.50 17.16 30.68
CA PRO A 13 33.71 18.30 31.58
C PRO A 13 32.43 18.67 32.35
N PRO A 14 32.53 19.11 33.62
CA PRO A 14 31.39 19.58 34.40
C PRO A 14 31.19 21.11 34.28
N GLY A 15 29.95 21.52 34.04
CA GLY A 15 29.44 22.85 34.46
C GLY A 15 28.86 23.72 33.35
N GLY A 16 27.64 24.22 33.57
CA GLY A 16 27.06 25.32 32.78
C GLY A 16 25.54 25.45 32.86
N LEU A 17 25.01 25.88 34.01
CA LEU A 17 23.63 26.38 34.16
C LEU A 17 23.45 27.69 33.40
N LEU A 18 22.76 27.69 32.26
CA LEU A 18 22.05 28.86 31.70
C LEU A 18 20.88 28.37 30.82
N GLY A 19 19.76 28.03 31.45
CA GLY A 19 18.51 27.75 30.74
C GLY A 19 17.67 29.02 30.59
N SER A 20 17.74 29.66 29.43
CA SER A 20 16.71 30.60 28.98
C SER A 20 15.55 29.79 28.38
N PRO A 21 14.27 30.09 28.65
CA PRO A 21 13.19 29.38 27.98
C PRO A 21 13.12 29.86 26.52
N THR A 22 13.60 29.04 25.60
CA THR A 22 13.39 29.26 24.18
C THR A 22 11.89 29.21 23.90
N HIS A 23 11.27 30.37 23.66
CA HIS A 23 9.99 30.43 22.97
C HIS A 23 10.18 29.74 21.61
N HIS A 24 9.69 28.51 21.46
CA HIS A 24 9.61 27.87 20.15
C HIS A 24 8.62 28.67 19.31
N GLN A 25 9.15 29.57 18.48
CA GLN A 25 8.34 30.29 17.49
C GLN A 25 7.74 29.25 16.53
N LEU A 26 6.42 29.24 16.42
CA LEU A 26 5.72 28.38 15.47
C LEU A 26 5.91 28.96 14.05
N PRO A 27 6.07 28.10 13.04
CA PRO A 27 6.35 28.55 11.68
C PRO A 27 5.14 29.27 11.06
N PHE A 28 5.42 30.13 10.07
CA PHE A 28 4.42 30.79 9.22
C PHE A 28 3.33 31.59 9.98
N GLY A 29 3.66 32.14 11.15
CA GLY A 29 2.73 32.99 11.92
C GLY A 29 1.63 32.22 12.66
N LEU A 30 1.76 30.89 12.77
CA LEU A 30 0.84 30.05 13.55
C LEU A 30 0.78 30.51 15.02
N ARG A 31 -0.44 30.55 15.56
CA ARG A 31 -0.67 30.89 16.98
C ARG A 31 -0.83 29.61 17.81
N PRO A 32 -0.41 29.62 19.10
CA PRO A 32 -0.73 28.54 20.01
C PRO A 32 -2.25 28.28 20.06
N LYS A 33 -2.63 27.01 20.05
CA LYS A 33 -4.05 26.59 20.12
C LYS A 33 -4.61 26.85 21.51
N LYS A 34 -5.90 27.21 21.58
CA LYS A 34 -6.64 27.36 22.84
C LYS A 34 -6.71 26.02 23.58
N GLU A 35 -6.43 26.03 24.87
CA GLU A 35 -6.58 24.85 25.73
C GLU A 35 -8.04 24.72 26.16
N PHE A 36 -8.66 23.57 25.88
CA PHE A 36 -10.02 23.25 26.32
C PHE A 36 -9.97 22.32 27.53
N LYS A 37 -10.80 22.59 28.54
CA LYS A 37 -10.95 21.76 29.75
C LYS A 37 -12.41 21.31 29.90
N PRO A 38 -12.86 20.28 29.15
CA PRO A 38 -14.23 19.80 29.25
C PRO A 38 -14.52 19.23 30.64
N GLU A 39 -15.70 19.53 31.18
CA GLU A 39 -16.15 19.01 32.49
C GLU A 39 -16.52 17.52 32.42
N THR A 40 -16.97 17.03 31.26
CA THR A 40 -17.36 15.64 31.03
C THR A 40 -16.31 14.90 30.21
N SER A 41 -15.89 13.72 30.68
CA SER A 41 -15.02 12.81 29.91
C SER A 41 -15.77 12.25 28.70
N MET A 42 -15.20 12.39 27.51
CA MET A 42 -15.74 11.92 26.24
C MET A 42 -14.82 10.89 25.59
N LYS A 43 -15.35 10.11 24.63
CA LYS A 43 -14.53 9.28 23.76
C LYS A 43 -13.56 10.14 22.96
N ARG A 44 -12.29 9.73 22.90
CA ARG A 44 -11.23 10.45 22.18
C ARG A 44 -11.28 10.14 20.68
N LEU A 45 -11.14 11.17 19.85
CA LEU A 45 -10.92 11.02 18.41
C LEU A 45 -9.48 10.57 18.16
N ASN A 46 -9.30 9.45 17.47
CA ASN A 46 -7.97 8.90 17.17
C ASN A 46 -7.49 9.40 15.79
N TRP A 47 -6.84 10.55 15.75
CA TRP A 47 -6.27 11.14 14.53
C TRP A 47 -4.74 11.13 14.52
N SER A 48 -4.15 11.16 13.33
CA SER A 48 -2.70 11.38 13.16
C SER A 48 -2.42 12.87 13.06
N LYS A 49 -1.70 13.43 14.05
CA LYS A 49 -1.39 14.86 14.13
C LYS A 49 -0.25 15.23 13.18
N ILE A 50 -0.45 16.28 12.36
CA ILE A 50 0.60 16.92 11.56
C ILE A 50 1.41 17.85 12.48
N ARG A 51 2.75 17.75 12.46
CA ARG A 51 3.60 18.66 13.24
C ARG A 51 3.70 20.01 12.53
N PRO A 52 3.70 21.15 13.24
CA PRO A 52 3.83 22.46 12.61
C PRO A 52 5.04 22.58 11.66
N GLN A 53 6.14 21.88 11.95
CA GLN A 53 7.37 21.87 11.13
C GLN A 53 7.22 21.12 9.80
N GLU A 54 6.20 20.27 9.67
CA GLU A 54 5.92 19.49 8.45
C GLU A 54 4.98 20.24 7.49
N MET A 55 4.50 21.43 7.88
CA MET A 55 3.55 22.23 7.08
C MET A 55 4.30 23.15 6.09
N SER A 56 3.73 23.36 4.91
CA SER A 56 4.16 24.40 3.97
C SER A 56 3.44 25.72 4.21
N GLU A 57 3.98 26.83 3.71
CA GLU A 57 3.36 28.16 3.84
C GLU A 57 1.97 28.25 3.18
N SER A 58 1.77 27.53 2.06
CA SER A 58 0.49 27.43 1.35
C SER A 58 -0.49 26.41 1.96
N CYS A 59 -0.12 25.76 3.06
CA CYS A 59 -0.95 24.74 3.69
C CYS A 59 -2.22 25.38 4.28
N PHE A 60 -3.38 24.79 3.97
CA PHE A 60 -4.69 25.24 4.47
C PHE A 60 -4.72 25.44 6.00
N TRP A 61 -4.02 24.60 6.75
CA TRP A 61 -4.00 24.65 8.22
C TRP A 61 -3.36 25.94 8.79
N ILE A 62 -2.57 26.67 8.00
CA ILE A 62 -1.99 27.96 8.37
C ILE A 62 -3.08 29.04 8.49
N VAL A 63 -4.09 29.01 7.62
CA VAL A 63 -5.20 30.00 7.58
C VAL A 63 -6.47 29.51 8.27
N ALA A 64 -6.48 28.26 8.72
CA ALA A 64 -7.61 27.68 9.43
C ALA A 64 -7.85 28.39 10.77
N ASN A 65 -9.09 28.85 10.99
CA ASN A 65 -9.53 29.44 12.26
C ASN A 65 -10.76 28.68 12.75
N GLU A 66 -10.53 27.70 13.61
CA GLU A 66 -11.55 26.88 14.26
C GLU A 66 -12.39 27.66 15.27
N GLY A 67 -11.85 28.74 15.84
CA GLY A 67 -12.54 29.56 16.85
C GLY A 67 -13.84 30.18 16.32
N ARG A 68 -13.96 30.37 15.00
CA ARG A 68 -15.20 30.87 14.37
C ARG A 68 -16.40 29.95 14.55
N TYR A 69 -16.16 28.66 14.85
CA TYR A 69 -17.20 27.66 15.06
C TYR A 69 -17.39 27.34 16.56
N GLU A 70 -16.70 28.05 17.45
CA GLU A 70 -16.81 27.83 18.88
C GLU A 70 -18.22 28.22 19.35
N ASN A 71 -18.99 27.23 19.79
CA ASN A 71 -20.34 27.41 20.26
C ASN A 71 -20.56 26.53 21.51
N PRO A 72 -20.95 27.11 22.67
CA PRO A 72 -21.23 26.36 23.90
C PRO A 72 -22.27 25.24 23.73
N ASP A 73 -23.34 25.48 22.95
CA ASP A 73 -24.39 24.49 22.70
C ASP A 73 -23.87 23.32 21.86
N LEU A 74 -22.96 23.60 20.91
CA LEU A 74 -22.28 22.57 20.13
C LEU A 74 -21.45 21.67 21.06
N PHE A 75 -20.71 22.25 21.99
CA PHE A 75 -19.91 21.49 22.95
C PHE A 75 -20.76 20.73 23.96
N ALA A 76 -21.87 21.29 24.43
CA ALA A 76 -22.81 20.60 25.31
C ALA A 76 -23.44 19.38 24.61
N ARG A 77 -23.84 19.54 23.34
CA ARG A 77 -24.37 18.44 22.53
C ARG A 77 -23.31 17.37 22.26
N LEU A 78 -22.08 17.79 21.97
CA LEU A 78 -20.94 16.88 21.78
C LEU A 78 -20.66 16.07 23.06
N ALA A 79 -20.61 16.74 24.21
CA ALA A 79 -20.42 16.13 25.51
C ALA A 79 -21.52 15.13 25.85
N ASN A 80 -22.79 15.46 25.60
CA ASN A 80 -23.90 14.55 25.85
C ASN A 80 -23.84 13.31 24.93
N THR A 81 -23.57 13.51 23.64
CA THR A 81 -23.62 12.45 22.63
C THR A 81 -22.46 11.46 22.77
N PHE A 82 -21.26 11.95 23.11
CA PHE A 82 -20.03 11.17 23.13
C PHE A 82 -19.41 11.02 24.52
N SER A 83 -20.20 11.28 25.58
CA SER A 83 -19.76 11.03 26.96
C SER A 83 -19.32 9.58 27.15
N SER A 84 -18.24 9.40 27.89
CA SER A 84 -17.74 8.08 28.30
C SER A 84 -18.58 7.49 29.44
N ASN A 85 -19.37 8.32 30.12
CA ASN A 85 -20.28 7.92 31.20
C ASN A 85 -21.72 8.00 30.71
N ARG A 86 -22.35 6.86 30.40
CA ARG A 86 -23.79 6.81 30.14
C ARG A 86 -24.54 7.07 31.45
N PRO A 87 -25.47 8.04 31.54
CA PRO A 87 -26.36 8.13 32.68
C PRO A 87 -27.31 6.93 32.67
N GLY A 88 -27.22 6.08 33.69
CA GLY A 88 -28.28 5.13 34.01
C GLY A 88 -29.57 5.90 34.29
N LYS A 89 -30.67 5.47 33.66
CA LYS A 89 -32.02 5.95 33.96
C LYS A 89 -32.26 5.87 35.47
N LYS A 90 -32.45 7.01 36.12
CA LYS A 90 -33.23 7.08 37.35
C LYS A 90 -34.69 6.84 36.96
N ASN A 91 -35.31 5.81 37.52
CA ASN A 91 -36.65 5.90 38.10
C ASN A 91 -36.90 4.74 39.05
N GLU A 92 -37.39 5.15 40.22
CA GLU A 92 -38.31 4.48 41.13
C GLU A 92 -37.81 3.34 42.02
N GLU A 93 -38.12 3.55 43.30
CA GLU A 93 -37.95 2.70 44.46
C GLU A 93 -38.68 1.36 44.27
N GLY A 94 -38.09 0.28 44.83
CA GLY A 94 -38.83 -0.92 45.16
C GLY A 94 -38.27 -2.22 44.57
N MET A 95 -37.84 -3.08 45.49
CA MET A 95 -37.63 -4.53 45.36
C MET A 95 -36.31 -5.01 44.75
N GLU A 96 -35.47 -5.48 45.68
CA GLU A 96 -34.49 -6.53 45.48
C GLU A 96 -35.00 -7.65 44.56
N GLN A 97 -34.43 -7.75 43.37
CA GLN A 97 -34.17 -9.07 42.77
C GLN A 97 -32.77 -9.05 42.14
N LYS A 98 -31.84 -9.67 42.84
CA LYS A 98 -30.54 -10.11 42.31
C LYS A 98 -30.79 -10.99 41.08
N LYS A 99 -30.75 -10.40 39.88
CA LYS A 99 -30.40 -11.15 38.66
C LYS A 99 -28.87 -11.25 38.61
N PRO A 100 -28.31 -12.46 38.46
CA PRO A 100 -26.88 -12.66 38.57
C PRO A 100 -26.21 -11.90 37.42
N SER A 101 -25.24 -11.07 37.77
CA SER A 101 -24.26 -10.62 36.80
C SER A 101 -23.62 -11.88 36.23
N ILE A 102 -23.90 -12.18 34.97
CA ILE A 102 -23.07 -13.07 34.17
C ILE A 102 -21.73 -12.33 34.05
N LYS A 103 -20.90 -12.50 35.07
CA LYS A 103 -19.45 -12.40 34.92
C LYS A 103 -19.15 -13.41 33.83
N LYS A 104 -19.01 -12.96 32.58
CA LYS A 104 -18.32 -13.75 31.56
C LYS A 104 -17.00 -14.13 32.23
N ARG A 105 -16.88 -15.39 32.66
CA ARG A 105 -15.61 -15.93 33.13
C ARG A 105 -14.64 -15.65 32.00
N ILE A 106 -13.70 -14.74 32.22
CA ILE A 106 -12.59 -14.54 31.28
C ILE A 106 -11.86 -15.87 31.34
N LYS A 107 -12.08 -16.70 30.31
CA LYS A 107 -11.40 -17.97 30.19
C LYS A 107 -9.93 -17.65 29.95
N GLU A 108 -9.05 -18.20 30.78
CA GLU A 108 -7.61 -17.99 30.66
C GLU A 108 -7.10 -18.59 29.36
N LEU A 109 -6.12 -17.92 28.74
CA LEU A 109 -5.45 -18.43 27.55
C LEU A 109 -4.54 -19.60 27.94
N LYS A 110 -4.63 -20.70 27.20
CA LYS A 110 -3.82 -21.91 27.43
C LYS A 110 -2.60 -21.99 26.50
N VAL A 111 -2.72 -21.52 25.26
CA VAL A 111 -1.70 -21.66 24.21
C VAL A 111 -1.35 -20.33 23.55
N LEU A 112 -2.36 -19.53 23.18
CA LEU A 112 -2.11 -18.31 22.43
C LEU A 112 -1.51 -17.22 23.32
N ASP A 113 -0.59 -16.43 22.77
CA ASP A 113 -0.16 -15.22 23.46
C ASP A 113 -1.29 -14.16 23.44
N PRO A 114 -1.30 -13.24 24.42
CA PRO A 114 -2.35 -12.24 24.53
C PRO A 114 -2.55 -11.36 23.28
N LYS A 115 -1.50 -11.12 22.49
CA LYS A 115 -1.58 -10.24 21.32
C LYS A 115 -2.26 -10.94 20.15
N ILE A 116 -1.89 -12.19 19.86
CA ILE A 116 -2.57 -13.00 18.83
C ILE A 116 -4.03 -13.24 19.23
N ALA A 117 -4.27 -13.62 20.49
CA ALA A 117 -5.63 -13.83 21.00
C ALA A 117 -6.51 -12.57 20.89
N GLN A 118 -5.96 -11.40 21.21
CA GLN A 118 -6.67 -10.13 21.08
C GLN A 118 -6.98 -9.78 19.62
N ASN A 119 -6.03 -9.94 18.70
CA ASN A 119 -6.22 -9.67 17.28
C ASN A 119 -7.30 -10.58 16.68
N LEU A 120 -7.24 -11.87 17.00
CA LEU A 120 -8.27 -12.84 16.59
C LEU A 120 -9.63 -12.47 17.19
N SER A 121 -9.70 -12.10 18.47
CA SER A 121 -10.97 -11.68 19.09
C SER A 121 -11.59 -10.47 18.41
N ILE A 122 -10.77 -9.51 17.97
CA ILE A 122 -11.25 -8.34 17.20
C ILE A 122 -11.79 -8.78 15.84
N PHE A 123 -11.05 -9.63 15.12
CA PHE A 123 -11.44 -10.15 13.81
C PHE A 123 -12.72 -11.01 13.87
N LEU A 124 -12.80 -11.94 14.82
CA LEU A 124 -13.97 -12.82 14.99
C LEU A 124 -15.21 -12.01 15.41
N GLY A 125 -15.02 -10.99 16.26
CA GLY A 125 -16.09 -10.09 16.69
C GLY A 125 -16.68 -9.23 15.57
N SER A 126 -15.91 -8.91 14.53
CA SER A 126 -16.40 -8.18 13.35
C SER A 126 -17.05 -9.11 12.31
N PHE A 127 -16.52 -10.33 12.15
CA PHE A 127 -16.98 -11.28 11.12
C PHE A 127 -18.23 -12.07 11.54
N ARG A 128 -18.41 -12.35 12.84
CA ARG A 128 -19.60 -12.97 13.45
C ARG A 128 -20.12 -14.22 12.72
N MET A 129 -19.21 -15.09 12.30
CA MET A 129 -19.52 -16.34 11.61
C MET A 129 -19.15 -17.54 12.48
N PRO A 130 -19.93 -18.64 12.45
CA PRO A 130 -19.53 -19.90 13.08
C PRO A 130 -18.17 -20.37 12.56
N TYR A 131 -17.28 -20.86 13.43
CA TYR A 131 -15.93 -21.26 13.02
C TYR A 131 -15.92 -22.45 12.07
N GLU A 132 -16.90 -23.35 12.21
CA GLU A 132 -17.11 -24.45 11.26
C GLU A 132 -17.53 -23.95 9.88
N GLU A 133 -18.25 -22.84 9.81
CA GLU A 133 -18.60 -22.23 8.52
C GLU A 133 -17.37 -21.59 7.86
N ILE A 134 -16.50 -20.94 8.65
CA ILE A 134 -15.20 -20.46 8.16
C ILE A 134 -14.36 -21.64 7.62
N ARG A 135 -14.35 -22.77 8.33
CA ARG A 135 -13.67 -24.00 7.90
C ARG A 135 -14.24 -24.51 6.58
N ARG A 136 -15.57 -24.59 6.46
CA ARG A 136 -16.26 -25.02 5.23
C ARG A 136 -15.88 -24.14 4.04
N ILE A 137 -16.00 -22.82 4.19
CA ILE A 137 -15.65 -21.83 3.14
C ILE A 137 -14.21 -22.03 2.63
N ILE A 138 -13.27 -22.31 3.54
CA ILE A 138 -11.86 -22.56 3.20
C ILE A 138 -11.68 -23.92 2.50
N LEU A 139 -12.36 -24.98 2.94
CA LEU A 139 -12.21 -26.31 2.32
C LEU A 139 -12.86 -26.37 0.93
N GLU A 140 -14.02 -25.74 0.78
CA GLU A 140 -14.80 -25.75 -0.46
C GLU A 140 -14.34 -24.68 -1.47
N VAL A 141 -13.52 -23.73 -1.03
CA VAL A 141 -13.16 -22.53 -1.80
C VAL A 141 -14.42 -21.81 -2.29
N ASP A 142 -15.31 -21.48 -1.34
CA ASP A 142 -16.61 -20.89 -1.61
C ASP A 142 -16.46 -19.43 -2.10
N GLU A 143 -16.44 -19.24 -3.43
CA GLU A 143 -16.18 -17.95 -4.08
C GLU A 143 -17.26 -16.89 -3.78
N GLU A 144 -18.46 -17.28 -3.33
CA GLU A 144 -19.52 -16.32 -2.98
C GLU A 144 -19.30 -15.68 -1.60
N GLN A 145 -18.70 -16.43 -0.68
CA GLN A 145 -18.44 -15.97 0.69
C GLN A 145 -16.99 -15.56 0.93
N LEU A 146 -16.05 -16.06 0.12
CA LEU A 146 -14.65 -15.66 0.17
C LEU A 146 -14.49 -14.23 -0.30
N SER A 147 -14.03 -13.36 0.60
CA SER A 147 -13.63 -11.99 0.25
C SER A 147 -12.14 -11.78 0.51
N GLU A 148 -11.51 -10.92 -0.30
CA GLU A 148 -10.10 -10.59 -0.14
C GLU A 148 -9.78 -10.05 1.27
N PRO A 149 -10.56 -9.11 1.87
CA PRO A 149 -10.28 -8.63 3.22
C PRO A 149 -10.39 -9.73 4.28
N MET A 150 -11.30 -10.70 4.10
CA MET A 150 -11.42 -11.84 5.01
C MET A 150 -10.15 -12.68 4.98
N ILE A 151 -9.68 -13.06 3.79
CA ILE A 151 -8.50 -13.92 3.63
C ILE A 151 -7.22 -13.18 4.05
N GLN A 152 -7.07 -11.90 3.73
CA GLN A 152 -5.94 -11.09 4.20
C GLN A 152 -5.87 -11.04 5.73
N ASN A 153 -7.00 -10.83 6.41
CA ASN A 153 -7.05 -10.81 7.87
C ASN A 153 -6.76 -12.19 8.45
N LEU A 154 -7.28 -13.26 7.84
CA LEU A 154 -6.95 -14.63 8.24
C LEU A 154 -5.44 -14.89 8.11
N VAL A 155 -4.83 -14.63 6.95
CA VAL A 155 -3.38 -14.81 6.73
C VAL A 155 -2.55 -14.01 7.74
N LYS A 156 -2.97 -12.76 8.04
CA LYS A 156 -2.25 -11.85 8.94
C LYS A 156 -2.36 -12.22 10.42
N HIS A 157 -3.49 -12.77 10.84
CA HIS A 157 -3.82 -12.98 12.26
C HIS A 157 -3.87 -14.46 12.66
N LEU A 158 -3.66 -15.38 11.72
CA LEU A 158 -3.61 -16.81 12.00
C LEU A 158 -2.50 -17.12 13.04
N PRO A 159 -2.77 -17.98 14.03
CA PRO A 159 -1.72 -18.56 14.86
C PRO A 159 -0.69 -19.31 14.01
N GLU A 160 0.54 -19.39 14.49
CA GLU A 160 1.55 -20.20 13.81
C GLU A 160 1.22 -21.69 13.87
N GLN A 161 1.77 -22.47 12.94
CA GLN A 161 1.43 -23.90 12.81
C GLN A 161 1.68 -24.69 14.10
N GLU A 162 2.73 -24.33 14.86
CA GLU A 162 3.04 -24.94 16.16
C GLU A 162 1.94 -24.67 17.20
N GLN A 163 1.40 -23.44 17.23
CA GLN A 163 0.30 -23.07 18.12
C GLN A 163 -1.00 -23.77 17.73
N LEU A 164 -1.28 -23.89 16.42
CA LEU A 164 -2.42 -24.67 15.93
C LEU A 164 -2.31 -26.15 16.33
N ASN A 165 -1.11 -26.73 16.22
CA ASN A 165 -0.86 -28.12 16.62
C ASN A 165 -1.06 -28.33 18.13
N ALA A 166 -0.62 -27.37 18.96
CA ALA A 166 -0.85 -27.41 20.40
C ALA A 166 -2.34 -27.26 20.74
N LEU A 167 -3.05 -26.35 20.07
CA LEU A 167 -4.50 -26.17 20.25
C LEU A 167 -5.28 -27.42 19.86
N ALA A 168 -4.86 -28.15 18.82
CA ALA A 168 -5.51 -29.40 18.41
C ALA A 168 -5.64 -30.43 19.56
N GLN A 169 -4.72 -30.42 20.53
CA GLN A 169 -4.74 -31.32 21.69
C GLN A 169 -5.86 -30.99 22.69
N TYR A 170 -6.41 -29.77 22.65
CA TYR A 170 -7.48 -29.32 23.53
C TYR A 170 -8.89 -29.56 22.95
N LYS A 171 -9.03 -30.42 21.93
CA LYS A 171 -10.34 -30.71 21.31
C LYS A 171 -11.37 -31.27 22.30
N SER A 172 -10.94 -32.05 23.30
CA SER A 172 -11.81 -32.55 24.38
C SER A 172 -12.27 -31.46 25.34
N ASP A 173 -11.49 -30.38 25.45
CA ASP A 173 -11.67 -29.29 26.40
C ASP A 173 -12.23 -28.02 25.73
N TYR A 174 -12.79 -28.15 24.53
CA TYR A 174 -13.19 -27.04 23.65
C TYR A 174 -14.06 -25.99 24.35
N ASP A 175 -15.07 -26.42 25.12
CA ASP A 175 -15.98 -25.51 25.83
C ASP A 175 -15.32 -24.74 26.98
N SER A 176 -14.13 -25.17 27.43
CA SER A 176 -13.34 -24.48 28.45
C SER A 176 -12.40 -23.41 27.88
N LEU A 177 -12.16 -23.41 26.56
CA LEU A 177 -11.22 -22.50 25.89
C LEU A 177 -11.82 -21.12 25.60
N SER A 178 -10.93 -20.12 25.53
CA SER A 178 -11.27 -18.78 25.08
C SER A 178 -11.73 -18.77 23.62
N GLU A 179 -12.51 -17.75 23.22
CA GLU A 179 -13.03 -17.58 21.84
C GLU A 179 -11.96 -17.72 20.73
N PRO A 180 -10.79 -17.05 20.79
CA PRO A 180 -9.75 -17.18 19.77
C PRO A 180 -9.09 -18.56 19.76
N GLU A 181 -9.02 -19.25 20.90
CA GLU A 181 -8.48 -20.60 20.98
C GLU A 181 -9.46 -21.64 20.45
N GLN A 182 -10.77 -21.47 20.70
CA GLN A 182 -11.81 -22.27 20.06
C GLN A 182 -11.72 -22.18 18.53
N PHE A 183 -11.58 -20.96 18.00
CA PHE A 183 -11.32 -20.76 16.57
C PHE A 183 -10.06 -21.51 16.11
N GLY A 184 -8.95 -21.40 16.86
CA GLY A 184 -7.71 -22.10 16.54
C GLY A 184 -7.84 -23.63 16.57
N VAL A 185 -8.65 -24.20 17.47
CA VAL A 185 -8.97 -25.65 17.47
C VAL A 185 -9.67 -26.06 16.17
N VAL A 186 -10.69 -25.33 15.74
CA VAL A 186 -11.42 -25.66 14.50
C VAL A 186 -10.49 -25.54 13.29
N MET A 187 -9.72 -24.45 13.22
CA MET A 187 -8.76 -24.21 12.14
C MET A 187 -7.60 -25.23 12.12
N SER A 188 -7.20 -25.79 13.26
CA SER A 188 -6.15 -26.82 13.34
C SER A 188 -6.49 -28.09 12.55
N SER A 189 -7.77 -28.34 12.29
CA SER A 189 -8.22 -29.47 11.46
C SER A 189 -7.94 -29.27 9.96
N VAL A 190 -7.69 -28.04 9.52
CA VAL A 190 -7.43 -27.72 8.12
C VAL A 190 -5.95 -27.94 7.80
N LYS A 191 -5.67 -28.97 6.99
CA LYS A 191 -4.31 -29.32 6.60
C LYS A 191 -3.68 -28.23 5.73
N ARG A 192 -2.46 -27.80 6.09
CA ARG A 192 -1.70 -26.73 5.40
C ARG A 192 -2.55 -25.47 5.18
N LEU A 193 -3.21 -25.02 6.24
CA LEU A 193 -4.09 -23.85 6.23
C LEU A 193 -3.43 -22.60 5.63
N LYS A 194 -2.20 -22.27 6.05
CA LYS A 194 -1.48 -21.07 5.59
C LYS A 194 -1.21 -21.09 4.06
N PRO A 195 -0.66 -22.18 3.47
CA PRO A 195 -0.61 -22.32 2.01
C PRO A 195 -1.96 -22.20 1.28
N ARG A 196 -3.05 -22.78 1.83
CA ARG A 196 -4.39 -22.66 1.23
C ARG A 196 -4.87 -21.21 1.18
N LEU A 197 -4.77 -20.51 2.31
CA LEU A 197 -5.17 -19.10 2.41
C LEU A 197 -4.34 -18.21 1.48
N ASN A 198 -3.02 -18.42 1.39
CA ASN A 198 -2.17 -17.67 0.47
C ASN A 198 -2.55 -17.91 -1.00
N SER A 199 -2.88 -19.16 -1.33
CA SER A 199 -3.33 -19.55 -2.68
C SER A 199 -4.67 -18.91 -3.04
N MET A 200 -5.64 -18.91 -2.10
CA MET A 200 -6.93 -18.23 -2.28
C MET A 200 -6.76 -16.72 -2.43
N LEU A 201 -5.92 -16.12 -1.58
CA LEU A 201 -5.63 -14.68 -1.66
C LEU A 201 -5.06 -14.32 -3.02
N PHE A 202 -4.10 -15.10 -3.49
CA PHE A 202 -3.52 -14.91 -4.81
C PHE A 202 -4.57 -15.02 -5.92
N LYS A 203 -5.44 -16.04 -5.88
CA LYS A 203 -6.55 -16.18 -6.83
C LYS A 203 -7.47 -14.96 -6.84
N LEU A 204 -7.84 -14.43 -5.67
CA LEU A 204 -8.72 -13.26 -5.56
C LEU A 204 -8.07 -11.99 -6.12
N GLN A 205 -6.75 -11.83 -5.97
CA GLN A 205 -6.01 -10.64 -6.39
C GLN A 205 -5.45 -10.73 -7.82
N PHE A 206 -5.42 -11.90 -8.44
CA PHE A 206 -4.71 -12.13 -9.69
C PHE A 206 -5.18 -11.22 -10.82
N GLU A 207 -6.50 -11.14 -11.04
CA GLU A 207 -7.07 -10.35 -12.13
C GLU A 207 -6.75 -8.86 -11.96
N GLU A 208 -6.91 -8.33 -10.75
CA GLU A 208 -6.56 -6.93 -10.45
C GLU A 208 -5.07 -6.67 -10.70
N GLN A 209 -4.19 -7.56 -10.24
CA GLN A 209 -2.75 -7.42 -10.51
C GLN A 209 -2.44 -7.42 -12.00
N VAL A 210 -3.06 -8.29 -12.80
CA VAL A 210 -2.90 -8.30 -14.26
C VAL A 210 -3.43 -7.02 -14.90
N CYS A 211 -4.63 -6.57 -14.50
CA CYS A 211 -5.24 -5.32 -14.98
C CYS A 211 -4.39 -4.08 -14.65
N ASN A 212 -3.65 -4.12 -13.54
CA ASN A 212 -2.75 -3.03 -13.15
C ASN A 212 -1.44 -3.03 -13.96
N LEU A 213 -0.90 -4.20 -14.30
CA LEU A 213 0.40 -4.31 -14.99
C LEU A 213 0.28 -4.21 -16.52
N ARG A 214 -0.78 -4.79 -17.10
CA ARG A 214 -0.97 -4.88 -18.56
C ARG A 214 -0.92 -3.51 -19.25
N PRO A 215 -1.58 -2.46 -18.76
CA PRO A 215 -1.60 -1.17 -19.45
C PRO A 215 -0.22 -0.50 -19.52
N ASP A 216 0.62 -0.72 -18.51
CA ASP A 216 1.99 -0.18 -18.47
C ASP A 216 2.90 -0.90 -19.45
N ILE A 217 2.80 -2.23 -19.55
CA ILE A 217 3.51 -3.04 -20.56
C ILE A 217 3.10 -2.58 -21.97
N LEU A 218 1.80 -2.46 -22.22
CA LEU A 218 1.29 -2.03 -23.51
C LEU A 218 1.72 -0.62 -23.87
N ALA A 219 1.75 0.30 -22.91
CA ALA A 219 2.22 1.67 -23.13
C ALA A 219 3.69 1.69 -23.54
N VAL A 220 4.56 0.95 -22.85
CA VAL A 220 5.99 0.87 -23.18
C VAL A 220 6.20 0.22 -24.55
N ASN A 221 5.53 -0.89 -24.82
CA ASN A 221 5.66 -1.60 -26.11
C ASN A 221 5.19 -0.70 -27.27
N SER A 222 4.03 -0.06 -27.12
CA SER A 222 3.50 0.88 -28.12
C SER A 222 4.44 2.06 -28.33
N ALA A 223 4.95 2.68 -27.27
CA ALA A 223 5.89 3.79 -27.38
C ALA A 223 7.20 3.38 -28.09
N CYS A 224 7.75 2.20 -27.80
CA CYS A 224 8.92 1.68 -28.50
C CYS A 224 8.66 1.48 -29.99
N ASP A 225 7.51 0.91 -30.34
CA ASP A 225 7.09 0.69 -31.72
C ASP A 225 6.85 2.00 -32.48
N GLU A 226 6.17 2.96 -31.85
CA GLU A 226 5.91 4.30 -32.37
C GLU A 226 7.20 5.05 -32.68
N VAL A 227 8.13 5.12 -31.71
CA VAL A 227 9.43 5.78 -31.90
C VAL A 227 10.23 5.12 -33.03
N ARG A 228 10.18 3.79 -33.14
CA ARG A 228 10.92 3.05 -34.16
C ARG A 228 10.31 3.19 -35.56
N LYS A 229 8.98 3.29 -35.66
CA LYS A 229 8.24 3.27 -36.93
C LYS A 229 7.89 4.67 -37.45
N SER A 230 7.93 5.71 -36.62
CA SER A 230 7.60 7.08 -37.03
C SER A 230 8.61 7.62 -38.04
N LYS A 231 8.13 7.77 -39.28
CA LYS A 231 8.89 8.41 -40.36
C LYS A 231 9.01 9.91 -40.13
N SER A 232 7.98 10.53 -39.58
CA SER A 232 7.92 11.96 -39.26
C SER A 232 8.99 12.31 -38.21
N PHE A 233 9.11 11.51 -37.14
CA PHE A 233 10.17 11.66 -36.15
C PHE A 233 11.56 11.43 -36.75
N SER A 234 11.71 10.41 -37.61
CA SER A 234 12.98 10.13 -38.27
C SER A 234 13.46 11.33 -39.11
N ARG A 235 12.57 11.98 -39.85
CA ARG A 235 12.87 13.21 -40.61
C ARG A 235 13.25 14.38 -39.72
N LEU A 236 12.60 14.53 -38.56
CA LEU A 236 13.01 15.53 -37.56
C LEU A 236 14.46 15.33 -37.14
N LEU A 237 14.86 14.06 -36.88
CA LEU A 237 16.24 13.74 -36.50
C LEU A 237 17.24 14.07 -37.62
N GLU A 238 16.88 13.81 -38.88
CA GLU A 238 17.70 14.17 -40.05
C GLU A 238 17.89 15.69 -40.18
N LEU A 239 16.82 16.47 -39.98
CA LEU A 239 16.89 17.93 -40.00
C LEU A 239 17.78 18.48 -38.89
N VAL A 240 17.64 17.97 -37.66
CA VAL A 240 18.52 18.35 -36.54
C VAL A 240 19.97 17.98 -36.82
N LEU A 241 20.23 16.81 -37.42
CA LEU A 241 21.57 16.39 -37.81
C LEU A 241 22.18 17.34 -38.85
N LEU A 242 21.40 17.74 -39.86
CA LEU A 242 21.82 18.71 -40.89
C LEU A 242 22.19 20.05 -40.27
N LEU A 243 21.29 20.62 -39.45
CA LEU A 243 21.51 21.90 -38.78
C LEU A 243 22.72 21.84 -37.84
N GLY A 244 22.81 20.77 -37.03
CA GLY A 244 23.93 20.55 -36.13
C GLY A 244 25.27 20.45 -36.85
N ASN A 245 25.34 19.76 -37.99
CA ASN A 245 26.55 19.66 -38.80
C ASN A 245 26.96 20.99 -39.44
N TYR A 246 25.99 21.77 -39.91
CA TYR A 246 26.24 23.10 -40.47
C TYR A 246 26.77 24.05 -39.40
N MET A 247 26.10 24.13 -38.25
CA MET A 247 26.48 25.02 -37.15
C MET A 247 27.83 24.65 -36.52
N ASN A 248 28.15 23.36 -36.44
CA ASN A 248 29.40 22.88 -35.84
C ASN A 248 30.56 22.81 -36.84
N ALA A 249 30.43 23.34 -38.06
CA ALA A 249 31.48 23.29 -39.08
C ALA A 249 32.81 23.85 -38.56
N GLY A 250 33.91 23.12 -38.83
CA GLY A 250 35.24 23.49 -38.35
C GLY A 250 35.55 23.12 -36.88
N SER A 251 34.58 22.55 -36.15
CA SER A 251 34.78 22.04 -34.79
C SER A 251 35.00 20.52 -34.77
N ARG A 252 35.37 19.98 -33.60
CA ARG A 252 35.43 18.53 -33.34
C ARG A 252 34.09 17.81 -33.57
N ASN A 253 32.96 18.53 -33.46
CA ASN A 253 31.62 17.97 -33.59
C ASN A 253 31.07 18.04 -35.03
N ALA A 254 31.83 18.59 -35.99
CA ALA A 254 31.45 18.61 -37.40
C ALA A 254 31.43 17.20 -38.02
N LYS A 255 30.71 17.02 -39.14
CA LYS A 255 30.65 15.76 -39.91
C LYS A 255 30.20 14.56 -39.05
N SER A 256 29.32 14.81 -38.09
CA SER A 256 28.68 13.78 -37.29
C SER A 256 27.70 12.97 -38.14
N TYR A 257 27.70 11.65 -37.96
CA TYR A 257 26.74 10.74 -38.63
C TYR A 257 25.43 10.57 -37.84
N GLY A 258 25.42 11.00 -36.59
CA GLY A 258 24.27 10.91 -35.68
C GLY A 258 24.60 11.58 -34.35
N TYR A 259 23.61 11.66 -33.47
CA TYR A 259 23.77 12.24 -32.13
C TYR A 259 22.89 11.49 -31.12
N ASP A 260 23.24 11.60 -29.84
CA ASP A 260 22.45 11.02 -28.76
C ASP A 260 21.10 11.75 -28.62
N LEU A 261 19.98 11.02 -28.56
CA LEU A 261 18.62 11.59 -28.52
C LEU A 261 18.40 12.56 -27.34
N SER A 262 19.15 12.43 -26.24
CA SER A 262 19.11 13.40 -25.14
C SER A 262 19.51 14.82 -25.57
N SER A 263 20.19 14.97 -26.71
CA SER A 263 20.55 16.26 -27.29
C SER A 263 19.34 17.03 -27.82
N LEU A 264 18.22 16.38 -28.12
CA LEU A 264 16.98 17.06 -28.52
C LEU A 264 16.52 18.06 -27.45
N CYS A 265 16.63 17.70 -26.17
CA CYS A 265 16.31 18.57 -25.05
C CYS A 265 17.19 19.83 -24.96
N LYS A 266 18.36 19.83 -25.63
CA LYS A 266 19.33 20.94 -25.62
C LYS A 266 19.09 21.95 -26.73
N LEU A 267 18.22 21.67 -27.70
CA LEU A 267 17.89 22.60 -28.79
C LEU A 267 17.28 23.92 -28.28
N LYS A 268 16.63 23.88 -27.10
CA LYS A 268 16.11 25.08 -26.44
C LYS A 268 17.19 25.96 -25.79
N ASP A 269 18.39 25.42 -25.58
CA ASP A 269 19.48 26.10 -24.88
C ASP A 269 20.31 26.97 -25.86
N THR A 270 20.32 26.61 -27.14
CA THR A 270 20.95 27.43 -28.19
C THR A 270 20.03 28.59 -28.58
N LYS A 271 20.46 29.82 -28.30
CA LYS A 271 19.71 31.05 -28.55
C LYS A 271 20.09 31.70 -29.87
N SER A 272 19.14 32.44 -30.46
CA SER A 272 19.40 33.32 -31.59
C SER A 272 20.34 34.47 -31.20
N ALA A 273 20.93 35.14 -32.19
CA ALA A 273 21.84 36.27 -31.95
C ALA A 273 21.17 37.42 -31.17
N ASP A 274 19.86 37.64 -31.39
CA ASP A 274 19.06 38.64 -30.69
C ASP A 274 18.45 38.14 -29.35
N GLN A 275 18.73 36.89 -28.96
CA GLN A 275 18.27 36.24 -27.73
C GLN A 275 16.74 36.12 -27.60
N LYS A 276 15.98 36.37 -28.67
CA LYS A 276 14.51 36.32 -28.64
C LYS A 276 13.94 34.92 -28.92
N SER A 277 14.69 34.08 -29.61
CA SER A 277 14.26 32.73 -29.98
C SER A 277 15.36 31.69 -29.71
N THR A 278 15.04 30.42 -29.95
CA THR A 278 15.98 29.31 -29.79
C THR A 278 16.11 28.54 -31.10
N LEU A 279 17.11 27.67 -31.19
CA LEU A 279 17.23 26.72 -32.28
C LEU A 279 15.98 25.83 -32.41
N LEU A 280 15.32 25.50 -31.28
CA LEU A 280 14.05 24.78 -31.31
C LEU A 280 12.91 25.59 -31.97
N HIS A 281 12.79 26.90 -31.67
CA HIS A 281 11.79 27.75 -32.33
C HIS A 281 12.05 27.85 -33.83
N PHE A 282 13.32 28.08 -34.22
CA PHE A 282 13.73 28.12 -35.62
C PHE A 282 13.43 26.79 -36.34
N LEU A 283 13.72 25.65 -35.71
CA LEU A 283 13.42 24.34 -36.28
C LEU A 283 11.91 24.14 -36.47
N ALA A 284 11.09 24.54 -35.50
CA ALA A 284 9.64 24.45 -35.60
C ALA A 284 9.09 25.29 -36.77
N GLU A 285 9.55 26.54 -36.91
CA GLU A 285 9.19 27.44 -38.01
C GLU A 285 9.59 26.86 -39.38
N VAL A 286 10.82 26.32 -39.50
CA VAL A 286 11.27 25.65 -40.73
C VAL A 286 10.41 24.42 -41.05
N CYS A 287 10.01 23.64 -40.04
CA CYS A 287 9.12 22.51 -40.26
C CYS A 287 7.74 22.98 -40.75
N GLU A 288 7.15 24.02 -40.14
CA GLU A 288 5.86 24.57 -40.58
C GLU A 288 5.91 25.11 -42.02
N GLU A 289 6.99 25.81 -42.40
CA GLU A 289 7.09 26.47 -43.71
C GLU A 289 7.53 25.56 -44.86
N ARG A 290 8.35 24.53 -44.58
CA ARG A 290 9.07 23.77 -45.61
C ARG A 290 8.89 22.26 -45.51
N TYR A 291 8.64 21.73 -44.31
CA TYR A 291 8.55 20.29 -44.06
C TYR A 291 7.36 19.96 -43.14
N PRO A 292 6.12 20.36 -43.50
CA PRO A 292 4.96 20.25 -42.62
C PRO A 292 4.67 18.81 -42.21
N GLU A 293 5.08 17.83 -43.02
CA GLU A 293 4.89 16.43 -42.73
C GLU A 293 5.76 15.90 -41.58
N VAL A 294 6.81 16.65 -41.20
CA VAL A 294 7.62 16.34 -40.01
C VAL A 294 6.80 16.54 -38.74
N LEU A 295 5.88 17.52 -38.71
CA LEU A 295 5.10 17.90 -37.53
C LEU A 295 4.14 16.80 -37.06
N HIS A 296 3.77 15.86 -37.94
CA HIS A 296 2.94 14.70 -37.60
C HIS A 296 3.59 13.74 -36.60
N PHE A 297 4.87 13.91 -36.26
CA PHE A 297 5.53 13.06 -35.27
C PHE A 297 4.85 13.10 -33.90
N VAL A 298 4.16 14.19 -33.55
CA VAL A 298 3.42 14.29 -32.29
C VAL A 298 2.23 13.32 -32.28
N ASP A 299 1.56 13.16 -33.42
CA ASP A 299 0.46 12.22 -33.61
C ASP A 299 0.95 10.77 -33.69
N ASP A 300 2.19 10.56 -34.16
CA ASP A 300 2.82 9.24 -34.22
C ASP A 300 3.27 8.71 -32.84
N LEU A 301 3.54 9.59 -31.87
CA LEU A 301 4.19 9.27 -30.58
C LEU A 301 3.24 9.37 -29.36
N GLN A 302 2.02 8.85 -29.50
CA GLN A 302 0.93 9.05 -28.53
C GLN A 302 1.21 8.40 -27.17
N HIS A 303 1.94 7.28 -27.13
CA HIS A 303 2.16 6.53 -25.91
C HIS A 303 3.44 6.94 -25.16
N VAL A 304 4.27 7.82 -25.73
CA VAL A 304 5.56 8.21 -25.14
C VAL A 304 5.39 8.91 -23.79
N ASP A 305 4.42 9.81 -23.60
CA ASP A 305 4.18 10.45 -22.29
C ASP A 305 3.82 9.42 -21.23
N ARG A 306 2.90 8.51 -21.55
CA ARG A 306 2.48 7.46 -20.62
C ARG A 306 3.63 6.52 -20.28
N ALA A 307 4.36 6.04 -21.30
CA ALA A 307 5.51 5.17 -21.13
C ALA A 307 6.60 5.81 -20.27
N SER A 308 6.82 7.13 -20.38
CA SER A 308 7.82 7.84 -19.57
C SER A 308 7.56 7.80 -18.06
N ARG A 309 6.31 7.53 -17.65
CA ARG A 309 5.89 7.45 -16.24
C ARG A 309 5.96 6.03 -15.68
N VAL A 310 6.19 5.03 -16.53
CA VAL A 310 6.25 3.62 -16.12
C VAL A 310 7.59 3.32 -15.45
N SER A 311 7.54 2.74 -14.26
CA SER A 311 8.74 2.24 -13.57
C SER A 311 9.02 0.79 -13.98
N ALA A 312 10.04 0.60 -14.81
CA ALA A 312 10.49 -0.73 -15.24
C ALA A 312 10.86 -1.64 -14.05
N GLU A 313 11.48 -1.06 -13.01
CA GLU A 313 11.85 -1.80 -11.79
C GLU A 313 10.61 -2.32 -11.04
N ASN A 314 9.59 -1.48 -10.88
CA ASN A 314 8.36 -1.89 -10.19
C ASN A 314 7.57 -2.92 -11.02
N LEU A 315 7.55 -2.75 -12.34
CA LEU A 315 6.92 -3.68 -13.26
C LEU A 315 7.58 -5.06 -13.18
N GLU A 316 8.91 -5.11 -13.25
CA GLU A 316 9.68 -6.33 -13.12
C GLU A 316 9.47 -7.01 -11.75
N LYS A 317 9.52 -6.25 -10.66
CA LYS A 317 9.28 -6.79 -9.30
C LYS A 317 7.88 -7.41 -9.20
N SER A 318 6.87 -6.76 -9.75
CA SER A 318 5.48 -7.22 -9.69
C SER A 318 5.28 -8.49 -10.52
N LEU A 319 5.84 -8.54 -11.73
CA LEU A 319 5.82 -9.74 -12.58
C LEU A 319 6.54 -10.92 -11.92
N ARG A 320 7.74 -10.70 -11.37
CA ARG A 320 8.49 -11.75 -10.64
C ARG A 320 7.78 -12.20 -9.36
N GLN A 321 7.02 -11.33 -8.71
CA GLN A 321 6.20 -11.72 -7.56
C GLN A 321 5.04 -12.61 -8.01
N MET A 322 4.32 -12.21 -9.04
CA MET A 322 3.22 -12.99 -9.61
C MET A 322 3.69 -14.37 -10.11
N GLU A 323 4.83 -14.45 -10.80
CA GLU A 323 5.44 -15.70 -11.24
C GLU A 323 5.76 -16.63 -10.05
N ARG A 324 6.36 -16.10 -8.99
CA ARG A 324 6.64 -16.86 -7.77
C ARG A 324 5.36 -17.36 -7.09
N GLN A 325 4.29 -16.56 -7.08
CA GLN A 325 3.00 -16.96 -6.54
C GLN A 325 2.35 -18.07 -7.36
N LEU A 326 2.43 -18.01 -8.70
CA LEU A 326 1.98 -19.08 -9.60
C LEU A 326 2.75 -20.39 -9.38
N GLN A 327 4.09 -20.32 -9.34
CA GLN A 327 4.93 -21.49 -9.06
C GLN A 327 4.66 -22.09 -7.68
N GLN A 328 4.40 -21.23 -6.69
CA GLN A 328 4.05 -21.68 -5.35
C GLN A 328 2.69 -22.39 -5.34
N LEU A 329 1.69 -21.82 -6.03
CA LEU A 329 0.37 -22.44 -6.18
C LEU A 329 0.48 -23.82 -6.86
N ASP A 330 1.24 -23.94 -7.95
CA ASP A 330 1.46 -25.22 -8.64
C ASP A 330 2.07 -26.28 -7.70
N ARG A 331 3.15 -25.93 -6.98
CA ARG A 331 3.76 -26.81 -5.97
C ARG A 331 2.78 -27.20 -4.88
N ASP A 332 2.00 -26.24 -4.38
CA ASP A 332 1.02 -26.49 -3.35
C ASP A 332 -0.03 -27.49 -3.84
N LEU A 333 -0.57 -27.32 -5.06
CA LEU A 333 -1.53 -28.25 -5.66
C LEU A 333 -0.98 -29.68 -5.79
N GLN A 334 0.28 -29.83 -6.22
CA GLN A 334 0.93 -31.15 -6.29
C GLN A 334 1.00 -31.84 -4.91
N THR A 335 1.24 -31.06 -3.85
CA THR A 335 1.33 -31.60 -2.49
C THR A 335 -0.02 -31.87 -1.81
N PHE A 336 -1.12 -31.33 -2.34
CA PHE A 336 -2.48 -31.52 -1.82
C PHE A 336 -3.20 -32.76 -2.36
N SER A 337 -2.55 -33.53 -3.25
CA SER A 337 -3.14 -34.55 -4.14
C SER A 337 -3.80 -35.79 -3.52
N SER A 338 -4.15 -35.82 -2.23
CA SER A 338 -5.00 -36.89 -1.67
C SER A 338 -6.16 -36.31 -0.86
N PRO A 339 -7.36 -36.16 -1.46
CA PRO A 339 -8.57 -35.80 -0.71
C PRO A 339 -8.94 -36.97 0.21
N GLN A 340 -8.58 -36.85 1.49
CA GLN A 340 -9.08 -37.75 2.54
C GLN A 340 -10.46 -37.28 3.04
N ASP A 341 -10.86 -36.05 2.72
CA ASP A 341 -12.12 -35.42 3.11
C ASP A 341 -12.90 -35.06 1.82
N GLN A 342 -14.14 -35.54 1.70
CA GLN A 342 -15.00 -35.26 0.53
C GLN A 342 -15.39 -33.78 0.43
N GLN A 343 -15.28 -33.02 1.53
CA GLN A 343 -15.56 -31.57 1.55
C GLN A 343 -14.36 -30.72 1.10
N ASP A 344 -13.18 -31.33 0.90
CA ASP A 344 -11.98 -30.61 0.46
C ASP A 344 -11.96 -30.48 -1.07
N LEU A 345 -12.55 -29.38 -1.57
CA LEU A 345 -12.61 -29.06 -3.00
C LEU A 345 -11.44 -28.20 -3.47
N PHE A 346 -10.46 -27.92 -2.61
CA PHE A 346 -9.37 -26.99 -2.88
C PHE A 346 -8.60 -27.34 -4.15
N THR A 347 -8.11 -28.58 -4.27
CA THR A 347 -7.31 -28.99 -5.43
C THR A 347 -8.11 -28.85 -6.72
N ILE A 348 -9.41 -29.19 -6.71
CA ILE A 348 -10.27 -29.09 -7.89
C ILE A 348 -10.44 -27.62 -8.30
N LYS A 349 -10.90 -26.76 -7.37
CA LYS A 349 -11.19 -25.35 -7.64
C LYS A 349 -9.95 -24.55 -8.03
N MET A 350 -8.85 -24.77 -7.33
CA MET A 350 -7.61 -24.04 -7.57
C MET A 350 -6.89 -24.52 -8.84
N THR A 351 -6.99 -25.80 -9.22
CA THR A 351 -6.43 -26.31 -10.48
C THR A 351 -7.17 -25.73 -11.69
N ILE A 352 -8.50 -25.62 -11.64
CA ILE A 352 -9.28 -24.95 -12.70
C ILE A 352 -8.81 -23.50 -12.84
N SER A 353 -8.68 -22.77 -11.73
CA SER A 353 -8.19 -21.39 -11.76
C SER A 353 -6.79 -21.29 -12.35
N LEU A 354 -5.86 -22.16 -11.94
CA LEU A 354 -4.50 -22.21 -12.49
C LEU A 354 -4.53 -22.40 -14.01
N HIS A 355 -5.30 -23.38 -14.51
CA HIS A 355 -5.43 -23.62 -15.96
C HIS A 355 -6.03 -22.42 -16.68
N THR A 356 -7.06 -21.78 -16.13
CA THR A 356 -7.64 -20.56 -16.71
C THR A 356 -6.58 -19.46 -16.81
N HIS A 357 -5.73 -19.28 -15.79
CA HIS A 357 -4.70 -18.25 -15.79
C HIS A 357 -3.46 -18.61 -16.64
N SER A 358 -3.14 -19.90 -16.79
CA SER A 358 -2.05 -20.39 -17.65
C SER A 358 -2.43 -20.48 -19.13
N THR A 359 -3.72 -20.54 -19.45
CA THR A 359 -4.24 -20.58 -20.83
C THR A 359 -4.70 -19.23 -21.36
N LEU A 360 -4.64 -18.16 -20.54
CA LEU A 360 -4.78 -16.81 -21.06
C LEU A 360 -3.73 -16.60 -22.15
N PRO A 361 -4.13 -16.33 -23.41
CA PRO A 361 -3.20 -16.24 -24.51
C PRO A 361 -2.23 -15.12 -24.20
N HIS A 362 -0.94 -15.45 -24.11
CA HIS A 362 0.15 -14.47 -24.05
C HIS A 362 -0.07 -13.45 -25.17
N PRO A 363 -0.49 -12.21 -24.87
CA PRO A 363 -0.39 -11.16 -25.86
C PRO A 363 1.07 -10.74 -25.82
N ILE A 364 1.84 -11.30 -26.76
CA ILE A 364 3.16 -10.80 -27.15
C ILE A 364 3.01 -9.35 -27.62
#